data_AF-A0A822XYG8-F1
#
_entry.id   AF-A0A822XYG8-F1
#
_cell.length_a   1.000
_cell.length_b   1.000
_cell.length_c   1.000
_cell.angle_alpha   90.00
_cell.angle_beta   90.00
_cell.angle_gamma   90.00
#
_symmetry.space_group_name_H-M   'P 1'
#
loop_
_entity.id
_entity.type
_entity.pdbx_description
1 polymer ?
#
loop_
_entity_poly.entity_id
_entity_poly.type
_entity_poly.pdbx_seq_one_letter_code
_entity_poly.pdbx_strand_id
1 'polypeptide(L)'
;MVHAVSIHNGFASYACCPVFPKAIGELHGHSGIARLLLFYAKVHFGIVNHAQGTGVANAGLVYFNHCLLAMSEDDFPYQVRIAPSSDLETVGRYNFQGQLWSAMIAHPKLDPVSGKLFDLFYGAVQKPYLKYYSFSPNGQKSPNIEIPVDEPTMMHDIAITNRFVKMIRGGSLVVYDKNKISRFGILDKNVADALEIRWVEAPDCFFFHLWNVWEDPETNEIVVIGSCMTPLNSLFNECEEGLKSVLSEICLNPRTGKSTRPSIISDPPKLNLEAGMVPPNTSA
;
A
#
# COMPACT_ATOMS: atom_id res chain seq x y z
N MET A 1 11.10 1.26 -12.94
CA MET A 1 12.58 1.22 -13.06
C MET A 1 13.15 1.26 -11.67
N VAL A 2 14.10 0.37 -11.36
CA VAL A 2 14.79 0.34 -10.07
C VAL A 2 16.16 0.96 -10.24
N HIS A 3 16.57 1.77 -9.28
CA HIS A 3 17.91 2.34 -9.18
C HIS A 3 18.57 1.78 -7.92
N ALA A 4 19.78 1.27 -8.03
CA ALA A 4 20.57 0.77 -6.90
C ALA A 4 21.90 1.51 -6.81
N VAL A 5 22.27 1.89 -5.60
CA VAL A 5 23.58 2.48 -5.28
C VAL A 5 24.20 1.63 -4.17
N SER A 6 25.26 0.88 -4.50
CA SER A 6 26.00 0.10 -3.51
C SER A 6 27.14 0.96 -2.96
N ILE A 7 27.15 1.18 -1.65
CA ILE A 7 28.16 1.99 -0.95
C ILE A 7 29.02 1.07 -0.08
N HIS A 8 30.33 1.05 -0.30
CA HIS A 8 31.27 0.26 0.48
C HIS A 8 32.64 0.94 0.55
N ASN A 9 33.19 1.10 1.76
CA ASN A 9 34.50 1.72 2.01
C ASN A 9 34.69 3.09 1.35
N GLY A 10 33.63 3.91 1.31
CA GLY A 10 33.66 5.24 0.67
C GLY A 10 33.56 5.24 -0.85
N PHE A 11 33.45 4.07 -1.50
CA PHE A 11 33.18 3.94 -2.93
C PHE A 11 31.69 3.68 -3.17
N ALA A 12 31.19 4.15 -4.33
CA ALA A 12 29.84 3.91 -4.79
C ALA A 12 29.84 3.27 -6.17
N SER A 13 28.93 2.32 -6.40
CA SER A 13 28.57 1.81 -7.72
C SER A 13 27.09 2.02 -7.97
N TYR A 14 26.71 2.19 -9.23
CA TYR A 14 25.33 2.49 -9.64
C TYR A 14 24.87 1.52 -10.71
N ALA A 15 23.64 1.02 -10.57
CA ALA A 15 22.95 0.22 -11.57
C ALA A 15 21.47 0.61 -11.65
N CYS A 16 20.86 0.39 -12.83
CA CYS A 16 19.43 0.54 -12.99
C CYS A 16 18.88 -0.54 -13.92
N CYS A 17 17.64 -0.97 -13.64
CA CYS A 17 16.95 -1.97 -14.46
C CYS A 17 15.51 -1.51 -14.69
N PRO A 18 14.99 -1.57 -15.93
CA PRO A 18 13.59 -1.32 -16.18
C PRO A 18 12.76 -2.40 -15.49
N VAL A 19 11.63 -1.99 -14.92
CA VAL A 19 10.60 -2.89 -14.45
C VAL A 19 9.38 -2.55 -15.31
N PHE A 20 8.79 -3.59 -15.90
CA PHE A 20 7.89 -3.67 -17.05
C PHE A 20 7.05 -2.42 -17.43
N PRO A 21 6.77 -2.20 -18.73
CA PRO A 21 5.87 -1.14 -19.18
C PRO A 21 4.38 -1.42 -18.85
N LYS A 22 3.63 -0.36 -18.50
CA LYS A 22 2.22 -0.43 -18.05
C LYS A 22 1.25 -0.78 -19.18
N ALA A 23 0.42 -1.80 -18.98
CA ALA A 23 -0.61 -2.17 -19.94
C ALA A 23 -1.97 -1.46 -19.68
N ILE A 24 -2.32 -1.17 -18.42
CA ILE A 24 -3.72 -0.89 -18.00
C ILE A 24 -3.89 0.46 -17.27
N GLY A 25 -2.81 1.15 -16.90
CA GLY A 25 -2.87 2.33 -16.03
C GLY A 25 -3.40 3.64 -16.59
N GLU A 26 -3.84 3.66 -17.84
CA GLU A 26 -4.30 4.88 -18.52
C GLU A 26 -5.69 4.67 -19.15
N LEU A 27 -6.59 4.01 -18.42
CA LEU A 27 -7.98 3.80 -18.83
C LEU A 27 -8.85 4.99 -18.38
N HIS A 28 -8.79 6.10 -19.10
CA HIS A 28 -9.71 7.23 -18.90
C HIS A 28 -10.72 7.30 -20.04
N GLY A 29 -12.02 7.32 -19.73
CA GLY A 29 -13.10 7.51 -20.71
C GLY A 29 -13.16 6.48 -21.85
N HIS A 30 -13.76 6.88 -22.99
CA HIS A 30 -13.95 6.01 -24.16
C HIS A 30 -12.62 5.52 -24.78
N SER A 31 -11.54 6.31 -24.67
CA SER A 31 -10.20 5.90 -25.12
C SER A 31 -9.62 4.79 -24.26
N GLY A 32 -9.94 4.76 -22.96
CA GLY A 32 -9.63 3.64 -22.09
C GLY A 32 -10.25 2.33 -22.58
N ILE A 33 -11.57 2.31 -22.80
CA ILE A 33 -12.27 1.11 -23.30
C ILE A 33 -11.65 0.63 -24.63
N ALA A 34 -11.35 1.54 -25.55
CA ALA A 34 -10.69 1.20 -26.82
C ALA A 34 -9.29 0.58 -26.61
N ARG A 35 -8.49 1.11 -25.67
CA ARG A 35 -7.18 0.55 -25.30
C ARG A 35 -7.31 -0.85 -24.69
N LEU A 36 -8.31 -1.07 -23.84
CA LEU A 36 -8.57 -2.38 -23.25
C LEU A 36 -8.99 -3.40 -24.31
N LEU A 37 -9.88 -3.02 -25.23
CA LEU A 37 -10.28 -3.87 -26.36
C LEU A 37 -9.10 -4.19 -27.26
N LEU A 38 -8.24 -3.20 -27.57
CA LEU A 38 -7.02 -3.42 -28.34
C LEU A 38 -6.05 -4.37 -27.61
N PHE A 39 -5.92 -4.24 -26.29
CA PHE A 39 -5.11 -5.16 -25.48
C PHE A 39 -5.64 -6.59 -25.58
N TYR A 40 -6.95 -6.81 -25.38
CA TYR A 40 -7.55 -8.14 -25.51
C TYR A 40 -7.50 -8.67 -26.94
N ALA A 41 -7.57 -7.82 -27.96
CA ALA A 41 -7.35 -8.22 -29.35
C ALA A 41 -5.92 -8.73 -29.54
N LYS A 42 -4.90 -8.01 -29.04
CA LYS A 42 -3.50 -8.47 -29.07
C LYS A 42 -3.32 -9.80 -28.33
N VAL A 43 -3.99 -9.99 -27.21
CA VAL A 43 -4.01 -11.26 -26.47
C VAL A 43 -4.63 -12.37 -27.33
N HIS A 44 -5.78 -12.11 -27.95
CA HIS A 44 -6.48 -13.09 -28.78
C HIS A 44 -5.65 -13.53 -29.99
N PHE A 45 -4.90 -12.60 -30.58
CA PHE A 45 -3.97 -12.90 -31.68
C PHE A 45 -2.60 -13.44 -31.22
N GLY A 46 -2.40 -13.70 -29.92
CA GLY A 46 -1.15 -14.24 -29.39
C GLY A 46 0.03 -13.27 -29.42
N ILE A 47 -0.21 -11.98 -29.67
CA ILE A 47 0.82 -10.93 -29.68
C ILE A 47 1.25 -10.59 -28.26
N VAL A 48 0.33 -10.68 -27.29
CA VAL A 48 0.59 -10.42 -25.87
C VAL A 48 0.11 -11.61 -25.04
N ASN A 49 0.95 -12.08 -24.12
CA ASN A 49 0.56 -13.10 -23.16
C ASN A 49 0.29 -12.46 -21.79
N HIS A 50 -0.99 -12.35 -21.41
CA HIS A 50 -1.40 -11.82 -20.11
C HIS A 50 -1.41 -12.87 -18.98
N ALA A 51 -1.20 -14.16 -19.30
CA ALA A 51 -1.22 -15.23 -18.29
C ALA A 51 -0.08 -15.12 -17.26
N GLN A 52 0.98 -14.38 -17.60
CA GLN A 52 2.11 -14.14 -16.72
C GLN A 52 2.00 -12.83 -15.93
N GLY A 53 0.82 -12.20 -15.89
CA GLY A 53 0.61 -10.92 -15.21
C GLY A 53 0.77 -9.74 -16.16
N THR A 54 0.26 -8.58 -15.73
CA THR A 54 0.26 -7.32 -16.49
C THR A 54 0.72 -6.13 -15.65
N GLY A 55 1.22 -6.39 -14.44
CA GLY A 55 1.73 -5.38 -13.54
C GLY A 55 3.04 -4.78 -14.00
N VAL A 56 3.41 -3.69 -13.34
CA VAL A 56 4.58 -2.88 -13.69
C VAL A 56 5.64 -2.80 -12.61
N ALA A 57 5.31 -3.30 -11.41
CA ALA A 57 6.21 -3.35 -10.27
C ALA A 57 6.98 -2.03 -10.05
N ASN A 58 6.23 -0.93 -9.96
CA ASN A 58 6.74 0.43 -9.85
C ASN A 58 6.32 1.17 -8.57
N ALA A 59 5.63 0.48 -7.65
CA ALA A 59 4.96 1.09 -6.51
C ALA A 59 5.74 0.99 -5.18
N GLY A 60 6.95 0.42 -5.22
CA GLY A 60 7.81 0.33 -4.03
C GLY A 60 8.81 -0.82 -4.12
N LEU A 61 9.69 -0.89 -3.13
CA LEU A 61 10.64 -1.98 -2.95
C LEU A 61 10.61 -2.47 -1.50
N VAL A 62 10.61 -3.78 -1.32
CA VAL A 62 10.68 -4.41 0.01
C VAL A 62 11.75 -5.49 0.00
N TYR A 63 12.58 -5.52 1.03
CA TYR A 63 13.55 -6.59 1.22
C TYR A 63 13.03 -7.57 2.28
N PHE A 64 12.73 -8.80 1.86
CA PHE A 64 12.16 -9.82 2.73
C PHE A 64 12.66 -11.20 2.34
N ASN A 65 12.99 -12.04 3.33
CA ASN A 65 13.47 -13.41 3.11
C ASN A 65 14.57 -13.50 2.04
N HIS A 66 15.60 -12.65 2.18
CA HIS A 66 16.74 -12.53 1.25
C HIS A 66 16.38 -12.17 -0.21
N CYS A 67 15.18 -11.67 -0.45
CA CYS A 67 14.70 -11.26 -1.76
C CYS A 67 14.38 -9.76 -1.76
N LEU A 68 14.89 -9.04 -2.75
CA LEU A 68 14.40 -7.69 -3.05
C LEU A 68 13.16 -7.84 -3.95
N LEU A 69 12.04 -7.31 -3.51
CA LEU A 69 10.74 -7.42 -4.16
C LEU A 69 10.32 -6.05 -4.68
N ALA A 70 10.17 -5.93 -5.99
CA ALA A 70 9.57 -4.77 -6.65
C ALA A 70 8.04 -4.92 -6.66
N MET A 71 7.36 -3.95 -6.06
CA MET A 71 5.94 -4.05 -5.71
C MET A 71 5.04 -3.53 -6.84
N SER A 72 3.98 -4.27 -7.16
CA SER A 72 2.92 -3.87 -8.10
C SER A 72 1.57 -3.98 -7.40
N GLU A 73 0.75 -2.93 -7.44
CA GLU A 73 -0.58 -2.93 -6.79
C GLU A 73 -1.57 -3.91 -7.45
N ASP A 74 -1.37 -4.20 -8.73
CA ASP A 74 -2.26 -4.97 -9.59
C ASP A 74 -1.70 -6.34 -10.00
N ASP A 75 -0.57 -6.74 -9.41
CA ASP A 75 0.12 -7.99 -9.76
C ASP A 75 0.90 -8.55 -8.56
N PHE A 76 1.53 -9.71 -8.72
CA PHE A 76 2.53 -10.22 -7.80
C PHE A 76 3.77 -9.32 -7.81
N PRO A 77 4.52 -9.27 -6.69
CA PRO A 77 5.82 -8.62 -6.69
C PRO A 77 6.77 -9.32 -7.67
N TYR A 78 7.75 -8.58 -8.16
CA TYR A 78 8.84 -9.13 -8.97
C TYR A 78 10.11 -9.22 -8.12
N GLN A 79 10.71 -10.41 -8.08
CA GLN A 79 12.00 -10.57 -7.43
C GLN A 79 13.09 -9.94 -8.30
N VAL A 80 13.83 -9.04 -7.68
CA VAL A 80 15.05 -8.43 -8.23
C VAL A 80 16.23 -8.99 -7.45
N ARG A 81 17.27 -9.39 -8.16
CA ARG A 81 18.54 -9.84 -7.59
C ARG A 81 19.58 -8.75 -7.81
N ILE A 82 20.29 -8.41 -6.74
CA ILE A 82 21.51 -7.60 -6.81
C ILE A 82 22.66 -8.59 -7.06
N ALA A 83 23.24 -8.54 -8.25
CA ALA A 83 24.36 -9.39 -8.63
C ALA A 83 25.64 -9.01 -7.87
N PRO A 84 26.63 -9.90 -7.74
CA PRO A 84 27.94 -9.56 -7.16
C PRO A 84 28.64 -8.40 -7.86
N SER A 85 28.35 -8.17 -9.15
CA SER A 85 28.80 -7.01 -9.94
C SER A 85 28.11 -5.69 -9.55
N SER A 86 27.21 -5.69 -8.56
CA SER A 86 26.29 -4.60 -8.23
C SER A 86 25.25 -4.28 -9.31
N ASP A 87 25.11 -5.13 -10.33
CA ASP A 87 24.06 -5.01 -11.34
C ASP A 87 22.72 -5.55 -10.84
N LEU A 88 21.62 -5.15 -11.49
CA LEU A 88 20.26 -5.53 -11.13
C LEU A 88 19.66 -6.48 -12.17
N GLU A 89 19.27 -7.66 -11.72
CA GLU A 89 18.65 -8.68 -12.55
C GLU A 89 17.22 -8.96 -12.08
N THR A 90 16.26 -8.88 -12.99
CA THR A 90 14.90 -9.33 -12.70
C THR A 90 14.84 -10.86 -12.76
N VAL A 91 14.68 -11.51 -11.60
CA VAL A 91 14.55 -12.97 -11.51
C VAL A 91 13.21 -13.41 -12.07
N GLY A 92 12.15 -12.67 -11.77
CA GLY A 92 10.81 -12.92 -12.30
C GLY A 92 9.70 -12.63 -11.30
N ARG A 93 8.49 -13.01 -11.67
CA ARG A 93 7.29 -12.84 -10.85
C ARG A 93 7.33 -13.75 -9.63
N TYR A 94 7.11 -13.19 -8.44
CA TYR A 94 7.33 -13.85 -7.15
C TYR A 94 6.00 -14.07 -6.41
N ASN A 95 5.57 -15.32 -6.29
CA ASN A 95 4.31 -15.69 -5.65
C ASN A 95 4.48 -16.49 -4.35
N PHE A 96 5.63 -16.35 -3.68
CA PHE A 96 5.94 -17.04 -2.41
C PHE A 96 5.76 -18.56 -2.51
N GLN A 97 6.33 -19.17 -3.56
CA GLN A 97 6.23 -20.61 -3.81
C GLN A 97 4.77 -21.11 -3.95
N GLY A 98 3.91 -20.30 -4.58
CA GLY A 98 2.50 -20.61 -4.79
C GLY A 98 1.57 -20.30 -3.61
N GLN A 99 2.09 -19.75 -2.50
CA GLN A 99 1.26 -19.37 -1.35
C GLN A 99 0.46 -18.08 -1.60
N LEU A 100 0.92 -17.24 -2.53
CA LEU A 100 0.23 -16.03 -2.96
C LEU A 100 -0.56 -16.31 -4.25
N TRP A 101 -1.88 -16.07 -4.18
CA TRP A 101 -2.82 -16.35 -5.27
C TRP A 101 -3.40 -15.09 -5.92
N SER A 102 -3.20 -13.92 -5.30
CA SER A 102 -3.66 -12.61 -5.77
C SER A 102 -2.56 -11.54 -5.60
N ALA A 103 -2.77 -10.37 -6.20
CA ALA A 103 -1.94 -9.20 -5.91
C ALA A 103 -1.93 -8.90 -4.40
N MET A 104 -0.85 -8.24 -3.97
CA MET A 104 -0.69 -7.65 -2.63
C MET A 104 -0.72 -6.13 -2.74
N ILE A 105 -0.96 -5.43 -1.63
CA ILE A 105 -0.75 -3.97 -1.65
C ILE A 105 0.74 -3.65 -1.84
N ALA A 106 1.03 -2.46 -2.35
CA ALA A 106 2.41 -2.06 -2.62
C ALA A 106 3.25 -1.77 -1.38
N HIS A 107 2.59 -1.60 -0.22
CA HIS A 107 3.21 -1.17 1.03
C HIS A 107 3.04 -2.20 2.16
N PRO A 108 3.49 -3.46 2.00
CA PRO A 108 3.52 -4.38 3.12
C PRO A 108 4.53 -3.87 4.16
N LYS A 109 4.29 -4.20 5.43
CA LYS A 109 5.11 -3.71 6.54
C LYS A 109 5.81 -4.87 7.25
N LEU A 110 7.11 -4.71 7.44
CA LEU A 110 7.95 -5.66 8.17
C LEU A 110 7.95 -5.29 9.65
N ASP A 111 7.51 -6.20 10.51
CA ASP A 111 7.62 -6.02 11.96
C ASP A 111 9.08 -6.25 12.39
N PRO A 112 9.77 -5.23 12.95
CA PRO A 112 11.18 -5.33 13.32
C PRO A 112 11.43 -6.30 14.48
N VAL A 113 10.42 -6.60 15.30
CA VAL A 113 10.54 -7.50 16.45
C VAL A 113 10.34 -8.95 16.03
N SER A 114 9.27 -9.24 15.29
CA SER A 114 8.93 -10.62 14.90
C SER A 114 9.55 -11.06 13.56
N GLY A 115 10.00 -10.11 12.74
CA GLY A 115 10.48 -10.34 11.38
C GLY A 115 9.37 -10.78 10.41
N LYS A 116 8.09 -10.72 10.81
CA LYS A 116 6.95 -11.05 9.95
C LYS A 116 6.68 -9.91 8.98
N LEU A 117 6.38 -10.24 7.73
CA LEU A 117 5.88 -9.30 6.73
C LEU A 117 4.36 -9.35 6.70
N PHE A 118 3.72 -8.24 7.03
CA PHE A 118 2.27 -8.11 7.08
C PHE A 118 1.75 -7.35 5.89
N ASP A 119 0.59 -7.77 5.39
CA ASP A 119 0.09 -7.31 4.11
C ASP A 119 -1.43 -7.50 3.96
N LEU A 120 -2.01 -6.84 2.96
CA LEU A 120 -3.41 -6.91 2.61
C LEU A 120 -3.60 -7.32 1.15
N PHE A 121 -4.75 -7.94 0.90
CA PHE A 121 -5.36 -8.00 -0.41
C PHE A 121 -6.63 -7.17 -0.40
N TYR A 122 -6.87 -6.39 -1.45
CA TYR A 122 -8.17 -5.81 -1.73
C TYR A 122 -8.67 -6.19 -3.13
N GLY A 123 -9.96 -6.51 -3.24
CA GLY A 123 -10.59 -6.96 -4.48
C GLY A 123 -11.68 -6.01 -4.95
N ALA A 124 -11.80 -5.82 -6.27
CA ALA A 124 -12.79 -4.93 -6.88
C ALA A 124 -14.09 -5.63 -7.33
N VAL A 125 -14.07 -6.95 -7.51
CA VAL A 125 -15.13 -7.68 -8.24
C VAL A 125 -15.98 -8.59 -7.35
N GLN A 126 -15.35 -9.41 -6.51
CA GLN A 126 -16.05 -10.44 -5.72
C GLN A 126 -15.65 -10.40 -4.25
N LYS A 127 -16.62 -10.67 -3.37
CA LYS A 127 -16.35 -10.88 -1.94
C LYS A 127 -15.52 -12.15 -1.71
N PRO A 128 -14.68 -12.16 -0.66
CA PRO A 128 -14.39 -11.05 0.26
C PRO A 128 -13.52 -9.97 -0.41
N TYR A 129 -13.89 -8.71 -0.21
CA TYR A 129 -13.17 -7.57 -0.81
C TYR A 129 -11.89 -7.21 -0.08
N LEU A 130 -11.67 -7.73 1.13
CA LEU A 130 -10.46 -7.47 1.90
C LEU A 130 -10.01 -8.72 2.63
N LYS A 131 -8.72 -9.01 2.53
CA LYS A 131 -8.06 -10.04 3.33
C LYS A 131 -6.80 -9.49 3.96
N TYR A 132 -6.50 -9.95 5.16
CA TYR A 132 -5.25 -9.73 5.86
C TYR A 132 -4.49 -11.04 6.00
N TYR A 133 -3.17 -10.97 5.87
CA TYR A 133 -2.28 -12.11 6.08
C TYR A 133 -0.87 -11.62 6.41
N SER A 134 -0.03 -12.56 6.81
CA SER A 134 1.39 -12.31 7.06
C SER A 134 2.25 -13.43 6.48
N PHE A 135 3.54 -13.15 6.32
CA PHE A 135 4.58 -14.13 6.03
C PHE A 135 5.55 -14.18 7.21
N SER A 136 5.85 -15.37 7.69
CA SER A 136 6.91 -15.60 8.67
C SER A 136 8.28 -15.29 8.08
N PRO A 137 9.33 -15.05 8.89
CA PRO A 137 10.69 -14.83 8.39
C PRO A 137 11.19 -15.91 7.40
N ASN A 138 10.66 -17.14 7.52
CA ASN A 138 10.97 -18.28 6.65
C ASN A 138 10.14 -18.32 5.36
N GLY A 139 9.32 -17.30 5.09
CA GLY A 139 8.46 -17.20 3.92
C GLY A 139 7.17 -18.03 3.98
N GLN A 140 6.77 -18.53 5.15
CA GLN A 140 5.49 -19.26 5.29
C GLN A 140 4.34 -18.28 5.51
N LYS A 141 3.30 -18.40 4.69
CA LYS A 141 2.12 -17.56 4.76
C LYS A 141 1.17 -18.02 5.87
N SER A 142 0.60 -17.06 6.62
CA SER A 142 -0.52 -17.32 7.51
C SER A 142 -1.81 -17.63 6.71
N PRO A 143 -2.84 -18.21 7.36
CA PRO A 143 -4.18 -18.19 6.82
C PRO A 143 -4.64 -16.77 6.46
N ASN A 144 -5.55 -16.66 5.50
CA ASN A 144 -6.19 -15.38 5.19
C ASN A 144 -7.24 -15.07 6.26
N ILE A 145 -7.22 -13.86 6.77
CA ILE A 145 -8.24 -13.31 7.66
C ILE A 145 -9.13 -12.40 6.82
N GLU A 146 -10.38 -12.80 6.61
CA GLU A 146 -11.32 -12.07 5.76
C GLU A 146 -11.96 -10.95 6.55
N ILE A 147 -11.72 -9.70 6.15
CA ILE A 147 -12.25 -8.54 6.86
C ILE A 147 -13.52 -8.09 6.14
N PRO A 148 -14.69 -8.19 6.80
CA PRO A 148 -15.95 -7.83 6.16
C PRO A 148 -15.98 -6.31 5.90
N VAL A 149 -16.14 -5.97 4.62
CA VAL A 149 -16.42 -4.61 4.17
C VAL A 149 -17.56 -4.65 3.16
N ASP A 150 -18.43 -3.64 3.21
CA ASP A 150 -19.69 -3.65 2.46
C ASP A 150 -19.46 -3.50 0.96
N GLU A 151 -18.42 -2.74 0.60
CA GLU A 151 -18.13 -2.33 -0.77
C GLU A 151 -16.65 -2.51 -1.11
N PRO A 152 -16.33 -2.84 -2.37
CA PRO A 152 -14.96 -2.87 -2.85
C PRO A 152 -14.35 -1.48 -2.66
N THR A 153 -13.20 -1.45 -1.99
CA THR A 153 -12.57 -0.19 -1.64
C THR A 153 -11.06 -0.32 -1.76
N MET A 154 -10.42 0.60 -2.48
CA MET A 154 -8.97 0.60 -2.69
C MET A 154 -8.23 0.82 -1.36
N MET A 155 -7.18 0.04 -1.13
CA MET A 155 -6.30 0.14 0.05
C MET A 155 -4.85 0.25 -0.40
N HIS A 156 -4.29 1.46 -0.36
CA HIS A 156 -2.90 1.70 -0.82
C HIS A 156 -1.88 1.27 0.23
N ASP A 157 -2.11 1.69 1.48
CA ASP A 157 -1.14 1.58 2.56
C ASP A 157 -1.79 1.08 3.85
N ILE A 158 -0.97 0.54 4.73
CA ILE A 158 -1.32 0.08 6.08
C ILE A 158 -0.31 0.62 7.08
N ALA A 159 -0.64 0.64 8.35
CA ALA A 159 0.31 0.94 9.41
C ALA A 159 0.23 -0.13 10.51
N ILE A 160 1.34 -0.41 11.19
CA ILE A 160 1.46 -1.51 12.16
C ILE A 160 2.08 -1.05 13.48
N THR A 161 1.41 -1.37 14.59
CA THR A 161 1.91 -1.46 15.97
C THR A 161 1.63 -2.88 16.48
N ASN A 162 1.58 -3.11 17.81
CA ASN A 162 0.85 -4.25 18.39
C ASN A 162 -0.56 -4.45 17.79
N ARG A 163 -1.18 -3.39 17.28
CA ARG A 163 -2.41 -3.38 16.49
C ARG A 163 -2.13 -2.77 15.11
N PHE A 164 -2.82 -3.21 14.07
CA PHE A 164 -2.71 -2.53 12.78
C PHE A 164 -3.77 -1.45 12.62
N VAL A 165 -3.44 -0.43 11.83
CA VAL A 165 -4.34 0.64 11.44
C VAL A 165 -4.46 0.64 9.92
N LYS A 166 -5.71 0.55 9.45
CA LYS A 166 -6.04 0.52 8.02
C LYS A 166 -6.64 1.83 7.56
N MET A 167 -6.21 2.32 6.41
CA MET A 167 -6.81 3.48 5.75
C MET A 167 -7.46 3.12 4.43
N ILE A 168 -8.40 3.96 3.98
CA ILE A 168 -9.36 3.66 2.92
C ILE A 168 -9.30 4.71 1.78
N ARG A 169 -9.15 4.23 0.52
CA ARG A 169 -9.39 4.82 -0.85
C ARG A 169 -8.21 5.34 -1.71
N GLY A 170 -8.41 5.33 -3.06
CA GLY A 170 -7.61 5.98 -4.15
C GLY A 170 -7.27 5.24 -5.49
N GLY A 171 -7.86 5.60 -6.66
CA GLY A 171 -7.27 5.43 -8.03
C GLY A 171 -8.15 4.90 -9.19
N SER A 172 -8.36 5.69 -10.28
CA SER A 172 -9.29 5.60 -11.46
C SER A 172 -9.82 4.21 -11.94
N LEU A 173 -11.11 4.19 -12.35
CA LEU A 173 -12.20 3.21 -12.05
C LEU A 173 -12.74 3.30 -10.60
N VAL A 174 -12.05 4.03 -9.74
CA VAL A 174 -12.45 4.32 -8.36
C VAL A 174 -13.21 5.65 -8.31
N VAL A 175 -14.44 5.62 -7.80
CA VAL A 175 -15.27 6.81 -7.57
C VAL A 175 -15.07 7.31 -6.15
N TYR A 176 -14.88 8.62 -6.00
CA TYR A 176 -14.95 9.28 -4.70
C TYR A 176 -16.42 9.50 -4.29
N ASP A 177 -16.91 8.68 -3.37
CA ASP A 177 -18.23 8.85 -2.75
C ASP A 177 -18.13 9.71 -1.50
N LYS A 178 -18.71 10.91 -1.59
CA LYS A 178 -18.74 11.94 -0.53
C LYS A 178 -19.59 11.55 0.68
N ASN A 179 -20.51 10.59 0.54
CA ASN A 179 -21.38 10.16 1.62
C ASN A 179 -20.71 9.10 2.51
N LYS A 180 -19.60 8.51 2.06
CA LYS A 180 -18.87 7.49 2.81
C LYS A 180 -17.93 8.12 3.82
N ILE A 181 -18.14 7.79 5.09
CA ILE A 181 -17.27 8.23 6.18
C ILE A 181 -15.98 7.41 6.15
N SER A 182 -14.84 8.10 6.11
CA SER A 182 -13.53 7.50 6.29
C SER A 182 -13.40 6.90 7.69
N ARG A 183 -12.78 5.73 7.78
CA ARG A 183 -12.61 5.01 9.05
C ARG A 183 -11.32 4.22 9.07
N PHE A 184 -10.78 4.05 10.27
CA PHE A 184 -9.63 3.23 10.56
C PHE A 184 -10.04 1.91 11.18
N GLY A 185 -9.57 0.80 10.60
CA GLY A 185 -9.76 -0.53 11.17
C GLY A 185 -8.58 -0.87 12.07
N ILE A 186 -8.86 -1.16 13.34
CA ILE A 186 -7.88 -1.55 14.36
C ILE A 186 -8.04 -3.03 14.67
N LEU A 187 -7.00 -3.82 14.49
CA LEU A 187 -7.04 -5.26 14.73
C LEU A 187 -5.67 -5.76 15.24
N ASP A 188 -5.69 -6.73 16.15
CA ASP A 188 -4.46 -7.32 16.69
C ASP A 188 -3.70 -8.09 15.60
N LYS A 189 -2.36 -7.95 15.57
CA LYS A 189 -1.51 -8.58 14.56
C LYS A 189 -1.50 -10.12 14.63
N ASN A 190 -1.87 -10.71 15.76
CA ASN A 190 -1.92 -12.15 15.97
C ASN A 190 -3.35 -12.68 16.07
N VAL A 191 -4.34 -11.89 15.65
CA VAL A 191 -5.74 -12.29 15.72
C VAL A 191 -6.01 -13.56 14.91
N ALA A 192 -6.96 -14.37 15.38
CA ALA A 192 -7.45 -15.54 14.64
C ALA A 192 -8.66 -15.22 13.74
N ASP A 193 -9.43 -14.18 14.10
CA ASP A 193 -10.69 -13.81 13.44
C ASP A 193 -10.79 -12.29 13.22
N ALA A 194 -11.33 -11.88 12.08
CA ALA A 194 -11.60 -10.49 11.76
C ALA A 194 -12.71 -9.85 12.61
N LEU A 195 -13.54 -10.66 13.29
CA LEU A 195 -14.62 -10.14 14.16
C LEU A 195 -14.12 -9.25 15.30
N GLU A 196 -12.85 -9.34 15.65
CA GLU A 196 -12.23 -8.49 16.68
C GLU A 196 -11.85 -7.09 16.18
N ILE A 197 -12.09 -6.79 14.90
CA ILE A 197 -11.77 -5.50 14.32
C ILE A 197 -12.60 -4.38 14.98
N ARG A 198 -11.93 -3.32 15.38
CA ARG A 198 -12.55 -2.10 15.91
C ARG A 198 -12.45 -1.00 14.88
N TRP A 199 -13.60 -0.51 14.42
CA TRP A 199 -13.66 0.61 13.49
C TRP A 199 -13.70 1.92 14.26
N VAL A 200 -12.82 2.85 13.90
CA VAL A 200 -12.78 4.22 14.43
C VAL A 200 -13.10 5.17 13.27
N GLU A 201 -14.16 5.95 13.39
CA GLU A 201 -14.53 6.93 12.38
C GLU A 201 -13.59 8.13 12.39
N ALA A 202 -13.19 8.55 11.20
CA ALA A 202 -12.33 9.70 10.95
C ALA A 202 -12.87 10.47 9.72
N PRO A 203 -13.86 11.36 9.90
CA PRO A 203 -14.44 12.11 8.79
C PRO A 203 -13.42 13.03 8.11
N ASP A 204 -13.61 13.31 6.81
CA ASP A 204 -12.79 14.20 5.98
C ASP A 204 -11.28 13.91 6.02
N CYS A 205 -10.95 12.63 6.22
CA CYS A 205 -9.61 12.14 6.35
C CYS A 205 -9.27 11.22 5.18
N PHE A 206 -8.20 11.56 4.48
CA PHE A 206 -7.60 10.73 3.46
C PHE A 206 -6.11 10.91 3.50
N PHE A 207 -5.38 9.83 3.77
CA PHE A 207 -3.95 9.81 3.54
C PHE A 207 -3.72 8.90 2.34
N PHE A 208 -2.64 9.17 1.61
CA PHE A 208 -2.15 8.19 0.65
C PHE A 208 -1.12 7.29 1.33
N HIS A 209 -0.19 7.89 2.09
CA HIS A 209 0.81 7.18 2.87
C HIS A 209 0.63 7.40 4.38
N LEU A 210 0.75 6.32 5.14
CA LEU A 210 0.87 6.32 6.59
C LEU A 210 2.36 6.22 6.95
N TRP A 211 2.90 7.25 7.58
CA TRP A 211 4.33 7.37 7.83
C TRP A 211 4.75 6.55 9.04
N ASN A 212 3.99 6.67 10.13
CA ASN A 212 4.21 5.89 11.33
C ASN A 212 2.93 5.80 12.16
N VAL A 213 2.91 4.83 13.05
CA VAL A 213 1.84 4.62 14.02
C VAL A 213 2.45 4.11 15.32
N TRP A 214 1.89 4.49 16.46
CA TRP A 214 2.26 3.95 17.78
C TRP A 214 1.06 3.96 18.72
N GLU A 215 1.13 3.13 19.77
CA GLU A 215 0.16 3.17 20.87
C GLU A 215 0.68 4.12 21.95
N ASP A 216 -0.12 5.12 22.31
CA ASP A 216 0.18 6.02 23.42
C ASP A 216 -0.21 5.34 24.75
N PRO A 217 0.75 5.03 25.64
CA PRO A 217 0.46 4.32 26.89
C PRO A 217 -0.33 5.17 27.91
N GLU A 218 -0.27 6.50 27.82
CA GLU A 218 -0.95 7.39 28.76
C GLU A 218 -2.44 7.51 28.44
N THR A 219 -2.76 7.64 27.16
CA THR A 219 -4.14 7.84 26.67
C THR A 219 -4.80 6.54 26.22
N ASN A 220 -4.01 5.48 25.94
CA ASN A 220 -4.45 4.23 25.31
C ASN A 220 -5.10 4.46 23.93
N GLU A 221 -4.71 5.55 23.27
CA GLU A 221 -5.07 5.88 21.90
C GLU A 221 -3.98 5.40 20.94
N ILE A 222 -4.36 5.23 19.68
CA ILE A 222 -3.41 4.91 18.60
C ILE A 222 -3.14 6.19 17.84
N VAL A 223 -1.90 6.65 17.86
CA VAL A 223 -1.48 7.88 17.18
C VAL A 223 -0.94 7.50 15.80
N VAL A 224 -1.50 8.12 14.77
CA VAL A 224 -1.16 7.89 13.36
C VAL A 224 -0.60 9.17 12.78
N ILE A 225 0.59 9.09 12.20
CA ILE A 225 1.22 10.18 11.47
C ILE A 225 1.23 9.87 9.97
N GLY A 226 0.85 10.86 9.17
CA GLY A 226 1.09 10.80 7.74
C GLY A 226 0.59 12.03 6.99
N SER A 227 0.51 11.90 5.67
CA SER A 227 0.16 12.99 4.77
C SER A 227 -1.32 12.95 4.39
N CYS A 228 -2.13 13.80 5.03
CA CYS A 228 -3.55 13.92 4.70
C CYS A 228 -3.75 14.87 3.53
N MET A 229 -4.46 14.43 2.49
CA MET A 229 -4.70 15.21 1.28
C MET A 229 -6.08 15.88 1.29
N THR A 230 -6.12 17.16 0.92
CA THR A 230 -7.35 17.97 0.84
C THR A 230 -7.26 19.02 -0.29
N PRO A 231 -8.36 19.34 -1.00
CA PRO A 231 -9.65 18.65 -1.02
C PRO A 231 -9.59 17.37 -1.88
N LEU A 232 -10.35 16.36 -1.47
CA LEU A 232 -10.37 15.04 -2.12
C LEU A 232 -10.92 15.04 -3.55
N ASN A 233 -11.71 16.05 -3.90
CA ASN A 233 -12.25 16.17 -5.26
C ASN A 233 -11.16 16.38 -6.31
N SER A 234 -10.07 17.09 -5.98
CA SER A 234 -8.95 17.35 -6.90
C SER A 234 -8.09 16.12 -7.21
N LEU A 235 -8.19 15.05 -6.40
CA LEU A 235 -7.47 13.79 -6.61
C LEU A 235 -8.12 12.89 -7.67
N PHE A 236 -9.45 12.95 -7.78
CA PHE A 236 -10.23 11.98 -8.57
C PHE A 236 -11.02 12.61 -9.72
N ASN A 237 -11.27 13.91 -9.65
CA ASN A 237 -11.81 14.68 -10.75
C ASN A 237 -10.73 15.68 -11.19
N GLU A 238 -10.58 15.91 -12.50
CA GLU A 238 -9.74 16.98 -13.06
C GLU A 238 -10.30 18.34 -12.62
N CYS A 239 -10.01 18.74 -11.39
CA CYS A 239 -10.49 19.96 -10.77
C CYS A 239 -9.30 20.92 -10.62
N GLU A 240 -9.45 22.16 -11.04
CA GLU A 240 -8.37 23.18 -11.04
C GLU A 240 -7.95 23.63 -9.63
N GLU A 241 -8.62 23.18 -8.57
CA GLU A 241 -8.22 23.49 -7.20
C GLU A 241 -6.93 22.74 -6.81
N GLY A 242 -5.90 23.49 -6.43
CA GLY A 242 -4.60 22.94 -6.05
C GLY A 242 -4.70 21.96 -4.87
N LEU A 243 -4.36 20.70 -5.13
CA LEU A 243 -4.26 19.67 -4.11
C LEU A 243 -3.23 20.04 -3.05
N LYS A 244 -3.61 19.96 -1.78
CA LYS A 244 -2.70 20.09 -0.64
C LYS A 244 -2.48 18.73 0.00
N SER A 245 -1.25 18.47 0.39
CA SER A 245 -0.87 17.32 1.21
C SER A 245 -0.22 17.79 2.49
N VAL A 246 -0.94 17.64 3.59
CA VAL A 246 -0.59 18.21 4.90
C VAL A 246 -0.21 17.09 5.86
N LEU A 247 1.00 17.17 6.41
CA LEU A 247 1.42 16.29 7.50
C LEU A 247 0.45 16.45 8.67
N SER A 248 -0.15 15.35 9.09
CA SER A 248 -1.28 15.32 10.02
C SER A 248 -1.10 14.21 11.03
N GLU A 249 -1.51 14.51 12.26
CA GLU A 249 -1.61 13.55 13.36
C GLU A 249 -3.08 13.23 13.57
N ILE A 250 -3.39 11.94 13.69
CA ILE A 250 -4.71 11.47 14.06
C ILE A 250 -4.57 10.55 15.26
N CYS A 251 -5.28 10.88 16.33
CA CYS A 251 -5.38 10.03 17.50
C CYS A 251 -6.69 9.24 17.39
N LEU A 252 -6.57 7.91 17.38
CA LEU A 252 -7.68 6.99 17.27
C LEU A 252 -7.99 6.42 18.64
N ASN A 253 -9.22 6.59 19.10
CA ASN A 253 -9.65 6.02 20.36
C ASN A 253 -10.44 4.73 20.13
N PRO A 254 -9.84 3.54 20.34
CA PRO A 254 -10.49 2.26 20.05
C PRO A 254 -11.63 1.94 21.01
N ARG A 255 -11.75 2.65 22.16
CA ARG A 255 -12.83 2.43 23.13
C ARG A 255 -14.08 3.23 22.76
N THR A 256 -13.91 4.46 22.30
CA THR A 256 -15.03 5.33 21.94
C THR A 256 -15.43 5.24 20.47
N GLY A 257 -14.55 4.70 19.61
CA GLY A 257 -14.76 4.63 18.16
C GLY A 257 -14.59 5.98 17.46
N LYS A 258 -14.07 7.01 18.16
CA LYS A 258 -13.89 8.36 17.63
C LYS A 258 -12.42 8.68 17.40
N SER A 259 -12.14 9.47 16.38
CA SER A 259 -10.81 10.05 16.16
C SER A 259 -10.75 11.53 16.54
N THR A 260 -9.58 12.00 16.92
CA THR A 260 -9.24 13.43 16.95
C THR A 260 -8.07 13.70 16.00
N ARG A 261 -7.96 14.95 15.52
CA ARG A 261 -6.90 15.38 14.61
C ARG A 261 -6.24 16.64 15.16
N PRO A 262 -5.28 16.50 16.08
CA PRO A 262 -4.52 17.65 16.56
C PRO A 262 -3.69 18.26 15.42
N SER A 263 -3.48 19.58 15.49
CA SER A 263 -2.59 20.25 14.53
C SER A 263 -1.15 20.03 14.95
N ILE A 264 -0.37 19.32 14.12
CA ILE A 264 1.08 19.16 14.34
C ILE A 264 1.80 20.51 14.19
N ILE A 265 1.29 21.37 13.30
CA ILE A 265 1.94 22.63 12.96
C ILE A 265 1.01 23.79 13.25
N SER A 266 1.42 24.68 14.16
CA SER A 266 0.65 25.84 14.60
C SER A 266 0.45 26.89 13.50
N ASP A 267 1.39 26.98 12.55
CA ASP A 267 1.34 27.82 11.36
C ASP A 267 1.79 26.97 10.15
N PRO A 268 0.86 26.38 9.37
CA PRO A 268 1.21 25.40 8.37
C PRO A 268 2.12 26.04 7.32
N PRO A 269 3.38 25.58 7.16
CA PRO A 269 4.23 26.10 6.10
C PRO A 269 3.57 25.84 4.75
N LYS A 270 3.86 26.67 3.75
CA LYS A 270 3.40 26.50 2.35
C LYS A 270 4.06 25.29 1.65
N LEU A 271 4.31 24.22 2.38
CA LEU A 271 5.05 23.03 1.94
C LEU A 271 4.08 21.85 1.91
N ASN A 272 3.93 21.24 0.74
CA ASN A 272 3.25 19.96 0.59
C ASN A 272 4.22 18.85 0.98
N LEU A 273 3.82 18.02 1.95
CA LEU A 273 4.58 16.86 2.42
C LEU A 273 3.77 15.61 2.09
N GLU A 274 4.25 14.77 1.18
CA GLU A 274 3.50 13.60 0.65
C GLU A 274 4.11 12.25 1.01
N ALA A 275 5.42 12.14 0.92
CA ALA A 275 6.17 10.93 1.21
C ALA A 275 7.24 11.23 2.26
N GLY A 276 7.30 10.41 3.30
CA GLY A 276 8.25 10.54 4.39
C GLY A 276 8.62 9.16 4.93
N MET A 277 9.74 9.09 5.64
CA MET A 277 10.21 7.87 6.27
C MET A 277 10.57 8.18 7.72
N VAL A 278 10.10 7.32 8.62
CA VAL A 278 10.49 7.33 10.03
C VAL A 278 11.50 6.20 10.25
N PRO A 279 12.46 6.31 11.20
CA PRO A 279 13.42 5.24 11.42
C PRO A 279 12.72 3.89 11.66
N PRO A 280 13.09 2.82 10.94
CA PRO A 280 12.35 1.55 10.95
C PRO A 280 12.31 0.84 12.31
N ASN A 281 13.17 1.24 13.25
CA ASN A 281 13.25 0.67 14.60
C ASN A 281 12.32 1.36 15.62
N THR A 282 11.41 2.25 15.18
CA THR A 282 10.59 3.09 16.09
C THR A 282 9.12 2.69 16.14
N SER A 283 8.67 1.77 15.29
CA SER A 283 7.31 1.23 15.29
C SER A 283 7.23 0.05 16.28
N ALA A 284 6.48 0.21 17.37
CA ALA A 284 6.18 -0.83 18.35
C ALA A 284 4.71 -0.76 18.75
#